data_AF-A0A0J1HFX9-F1
#
_entry.id   AF-A0A0J1HFX9-F1
#
_cell.length_a   1.000
_cell.length_b   1.000
_cell.length_c   1.000
_cell.angle_alpha   90.00
_cell.angle_beta   90.00
_cell.angle_gamma   90.00
#
_symmetry.space_group_name_H-M   'P 1'
#
loop_
_entity.id
_entity.type
_entity.pdbx_description
1 polymer ?
#
loop_
_entity_poly.entity_id
_entity_poly.type
_entity_poly.pdbx_seq_one_letter_code
_entity_poly.pdbx_strand_id
1 'polypeptide(L)'
;MSEFNIDEVVGDVATNVRSLFDSNQPKLKAFIRSQARGSVEYAAEIAEHLVNGNIQESEAKVYLDRLEEMVTASAYVIIGSAIALFEAVWNAIVNTIWNALEAALTGVLNAALPIPDISVDD
;
A
#
# COMPACT_ATOMS: atom_id res chain seq x y z
N MET A 1 13.50 35.90 -0.65
CA MET A 1 14.22 34.72 -1.17
C MET A 1 14.80 33.99 0.01
N SER A 2 14.31 32.78 0.30
CA SER A 2 15.01 31.87 1.20
C SER A 2 16.14 31.18 0.43
N GLU A 3 17.26 30.94 1.11
CA GLU A 3 18.33 30.12 0.55
C GLU A 3 17.85 28.67 0.43
N PHE A 4 18.12 28.02 -0.70
CA PHE A 4 17.79 26.61 -0.90
C PHE A 4 18.79 25.75 -0.12
N ASN A 5 18.33 25.14 0.99
CA ASN A 5 19.16 24.30 1.84
C ASN A 5 18.97 22.82 1.48
N ILE A 6 19.99 22.22 0.86
CA ILE A 6 19.94 20.81 0.42
C ILE A 6 19.73 19.86 1.61
N ASP A 7 20.42 20.07 2.72
CA ASP A 7 20.38 19.16 3.87
C ASP A 7 19.00 19.16 4.53
N GLU A 8 18.36 20.33 4.61
CA GLU A 8 16.99 20.48 5.11
C GLU A 8 16.00 19.74 4.22
N VAL A 9 16.07 19.95 2.89
CA VAL A 9 15.17 19.30 1.93
C VAL A 9 15.33 17.77 1.97
N VAL A 10 16.57 17.27 2.05
CA VAL A 10 16.81 15.82 2.18
C VAL A 10 16.26 15.29 3.49
N GLY A 11 16.41 16.02 4.60
CA GLY A 11 15.85 15.67 5.90
C GLY A 11 14.32 15.61 5.89
N ASP A 12 13.67 16.58 5.23
CA ASP A 12 12.22 16.64 5.09
C ASP A 12 11.69 15.49 4.23
N VAL A 13 12.36 15.19 3.12
CA VAL A 13 12.02 14.02 2.28
C VAL A 13 12.08 12.74 3.10
N ALA A 14 13.18 12.51 3.81
CA ALA A 14 13.35 11.31 4.62
C ALA A 14 12.27 11.21 5.72
N THR A 15 11.92 12.33 6.36
CA THR A 15 10.90 12.39 7.42
C THR A 15 9.51 12.09 6.86
N ASN A 16 9.13 12.72 5.74
CA ASN A 16 7.84 12.53 5.11
C ASN A 16 7.65 11.09 4.61
N VAL A 17 8.67 10.53 3.95
CA VAL A 17 8.66 9.13 3.50
C VAL A 17 8.56 8.17 4.68
N ARG A 18 9.33 8.40 5.75
CA ARG A 18 9.26 7.56 6.95
C ARG A 18 7.87 7.55 7.60
N SER A 19 7.24 8.72 7.70
CA SER A 19 5.88 8.86 8.23
C SER A 19 4.85 8.04 7.44
N LEU A 20 5.00 7.97 6.11
CA LEU A 20 4.17 7.11 5.27
C LEU A 20 4.34 5.62 5.61
N PHE A 21 5.57 5.14 5.78
CA PHE A 21 5.80 3.75 6.18
C PHE A 21 5.28 3.46 7.58
N ASP A 22 5.55 4.34 8.55
CA ASP A 22 5.12 4.17 9.95
C ASP A 22 3.59 4.11 10.07
N SER A 23 2.86 4.84 9.23
CA SER A 23 1.39 4.84 9.22
C SER A 23 0.76 3.68 8.43
N ASN A 24 1.44 3.15 7.41
CA ASN A 24 0.90 2.10 6.53
C ASN A 24 1.32 0.68 6.92
N GLN A 25 2.56 0.50 7.42
CA GLN A 25 3.07 -0.82 7.79
C GLN A 25 2.20 -1.55 8.84
N PRO A 26 1.71 -0.89 9.91
CA PRO A 26 0.84 -1.57 10.88
C PRO A 26 -0.50 -2.00 10.28
N LYS A 27 -1.07 -1.19 9.38
CA LYS A 27 -2.35 -1.48 8.71
C LYS A 27 -2.22 -2.68 7.78
N LEU A 28 -1.20 -2.69 6.93
CA LEU A 28 -0.93 -3.81 6.02
C LEU A 28 -0.67 -5.11 6.81
N LYS A 29 0.13 -5.02 7.88
CA LYS A 29 0.39 -6.17 8.77
C LYS A 29 -0.88 -6.69 9.45
N ALA A 30 -1.75 -5.81 9.92
CA ALA A 30 -3.02 -6.19 10.52
C ALA A 30 -3.96 -6.85 9.50
N PHE A 31 -4.05 -6.29 8.29
CA PHE A 31 -4.83 -6.86 7.19
C PHE A 31 -4.35 -8.28 6.84
N ILE A 32 -3.05 -8.46 6.58
CA ILE A 32 -2.46 -9.77 6.25
C ILE A 32 -2.78 -10.81 7.33
N ARG A 33 -2.62 -10.44 8.61
CA ARG A 33 -2.95 -11.33 9.73
C ARG A 33 -4.42 -11.69 9.77
N SER A 34 -5.31 -10.73 9.54
CA SER A 34 -6.76 -10.96 9.52
C SER A 34 -7.15 -11.91 8.40
N GLN A 35 -6.66 -11.68 7.18
CA GLN A 35 -6.96 -12.53 6.03
C GLN A 35 -6.39 -13.94 6.20
N ALA A 36 -5.12 -14.06 6.61
CA ALA A 36 -4.50 -15.35 6.87
C ALA A 36 -5.27 -16.15 7.94
N ARG A 37 -5.70 -15.48 9.01
CA ARG A 37 -6.52 -16.12 10.05
C ARG A 37 -7.86 -16.61 9.50
N GLY A 38 -8.59 -15.78 8.77
CA GLY A 38 -9.87 -16.17 8.18
C GLY A 38 -9.75 -17.34 7.20
N SER A 39 -8.71 -17.34 6.34
CA SER A 39 -8.42 -18.46 5.45
C SER A 39 -8.08 -19.75 6.20
N VAL A 40 -7.32 -19.66 7.30
CA VAL A 40 -6.98 -20.83 8.12
C VAL A 40 -8.20 -21.36 8.88
N GLU A 41 -9.03 -20.48 9.45
CA GLU A 41 -10.27 -20.87 10.12
C GLU A 41 -11.22 -21.57 9.13
N TYR A 42 -11.38 -21.01 7.92
CA TYR A 42 -12.18 -21.65 6.87
C TYR A 42 -11.60 -23.00 6.42
N ALA A 43 -10.27 -23.11 6.27
CA ALA A 43 -9.63 -24.39 5.96
C ALA A 43 -9.86 -25.44 7.06
N ALA A 44 -9.87 -25.02 8.34
CA ALA A 44 -10.17 -25.91 9.45
C ALA A 44 -11.63 -26.40 9.43
N GLU A 45 -12.58 -25.52 9.09
CA GLU A 45 -13.99 -25.91 8.91
C GLU A 45 -14.14 -26.95 7.80
N ILE A 46 -13.48 -26.75 6.65
CA ILE A 46 -13.50 -27.73 5.54
C ILE A 46 -12.98 -29.10 6.02
N ALA A 47 -11.85 -29.11 6.73
CA ALA A 47 -11.27 -30.33 7.27
C ALA A 47 -12.21 -31.04 8.26
N GLU A 48 -12.84 -30.30 9.16
CA GLU A 48 -13.81 -30.85 10.11
C GLU A 48 -15.04 -31.45 9.40
N HIS A 49 -15.60 -30.75 8.43
CA HIS A 49 -16.75 -31.24 7.67
C HIS A 49 -16.42 -32.50 6.86
N LEU A 50 -15.22 -32.61 6.30
CA LEU A 50 -14.74 -33.81 5.61
C LEU A 50 -14.60 -35.00 6.56
N VAL A 51 -13.93 -34.79 7.71
CA VAL A 51 -13.71 -35.86 8.71
C VAL A 51 -15.02 -36.39 9.27
N ASN A 52 -16.00 -35.50 9.50
CA ASN A 52 -17.30 -35.86 10.03
C ASN A 52 -18.25 -36.44 8.96
N GLY A 53 -17.86 -36.47 7.68
CA GLY A 53 -18.70 -36.92 6.58
C GLY A 53 -19.86 -35.98 6.26
N ASN A 54 -19.78 -34.73 6.72
CA ASN A 54 -20.79 -33.69 6.47
C ASN A 54 -20.75 -33.17 5.03
N ILE A 55 -19.61 -33.32 4.35
CA ILE A 55 -19.44 -32.99 2.93
C ILE A 55 -18.71 -34.14 2.22
N GLN A 56 -19.09 -34.41 0.98
CA GLN A 56 -18.45 -35.41 0.12
C GLN A 56 -17.21 -34.83 -0.56
N GLU A 57 -16.30 -35.70 -1.03
CA GLU A 57 -15.08 -35.27 -1.75
C GLU A 57 -15.40 -34.40 -2.99
N SER A 58 -16.49 -34.71 -3.70
CA SER A 58 -16.94 -33.91 -4.84
C SER A 58 -17.42 -32.51 -4.45
N GLU A 59 -17.94 -32.34 -3.23
CA GLU A 59 -18.37 -31.05 -2.69
C GLU A 59 -17.19 -30.26 -2.11
N ALA A 60 -16.21 -30.97 -1.53
CA ALA A 60 -15.01 -30.38 -0.96
C ALA A 60 -14.22 -29.52 -1.97
N LYS A 61 -14.25 -29.89 -3.25
CA LYS A 61 -13.64 -29.07 -4.31
C LYS A 61 -14.20 -27.65 -4.34
N VAL A 62 -15.51 -27.47 -4.20
CA VAL A 62 -16.14 -26.14 -4.21
C VAL A 62 -15.67 -25.29 -3.01
N TYR A 63 -15.53 -25.92 -1.85
CA TYR A 63 -15.01 -25.24 -0.65
C TYR A 63 -13.53 -24.87 -0.81
N LEU A 64 -12.73 -25.75 -1.41
CA LEU A 64 -11.32 -25.49 -1.68
C LEU A 64 -11.11 -24.39 -2.73
N ASP A 65 -11.91 -24.38 -3.79
CA ASP A 65 -11.91 -23.32 -4.81
C ASP A 65 -12.21 -21.96 -4.14
N ARG A 66 -13.18 -21.92 -3.21
CA ARG A 66 -13.49 -20.71 -2.45
C ARG A 66 -12.37 -20.28 -1.50
N LEU A 67 -11.67 -21.22 -0.88
CA LEU A 67 -10.49 -20.94 -0.07
C LEU A 67 -9.37 -20.32 -0.93
N GLU A 68 -9.15 -20.85 -2.14
CA GLU A 68 -8.20 -20.29 -3.12
C GLU A 68 -8.59 -18.86 -3.52
N GLU A 69 -9.88 -18.60 -3.79
CA GLU A 69 -10.38 -17.26 -4.08
C GLU A 69 -10.12 -16.27 -2.93
N MET A 70 -10.34 -16.68 -1.68
CA MET A 70 -10.07 -15.84 -0.50
C MET A 70 -8.59 -15.45 -0.40
N VAL A 71 -7.69 -16.42 -0.60
CA VAL A 71 -6.24 -16.18 -0.55
C VAL A 71 -5.81 -15.29 -1.72
N THR A 72 -6.33 -15.55 -2.92
CA THR A 72 -6.04 -14.80 -4.14
C THR A 72 -6.51 -13.35 -4.03
N ALA A 73 -7.75 -13.12 -3.57
CA ALA A 73 -8.28 -11.78 -3.35
C ALA A 73 -7.43 -11.00 -2.33
N SER A 74 -6.98 -11.67 -1.26
CA SER A 74 -6.09 -11.07 -0.27
C SER A 74 -4.76 -10.64 -0.88
N ALA A 75 -4.18 -11.44 -1.79
CA ALA A 75 -2.96 -11.10 -2.50
C ALA A 75 -3.13 -9.84 -3.39
N TYR A 76 -4.26 -9.74 -4.11
CA TYR A 76 -4.56 -8.54 -4.90
C TYR A 76 -4.67 -7.27 -4.05
N VAL A 77 -5.30 -7.36 -2.87
CA VAL A 77 -5.38 -6.22 -1.96
C VAL A 77 -4.00 -5.80 -1.45
N ILE A 78 -3.10 -6.76 -1.17
CA ILE A 78 -1.71 -6.47 -0.77
C ILE A 78 -0.98 -5.73 -1.89
N ILE A 79 -1.12 -6.19 -3.13
CA ILE A 79 -0.51 -5.55 -4.31
C ILE A 79 -1.04 -4.13 -4.49
N GLY A 80 -2.36 -3.95 -4.48
CA GLY A 80 -2.96 -2.60 -4.60
C GLY A 80 -2.51 -1.65 -3.48
N SER A 81 -2.38 -2.18 -2.26
CA SER A 81 -1.86 -1.41 -1.12
C SER A 81 -0.38 -1.02 -1.31
N ALA A 82 0.42 -1.90 -1.90
CA ALA A 82 1.83 -1.62 -2.19
C ALA A 82 1.97 -0.55 -3.28
N ILE A 83 1.18 -0.64 -4.35
CA ILE A 83 1.15 0.38 -5.42
C ILE A 83 0.80 1.75 -4.85
N ALA A 84 -0.29 1.84 -4.08
CA ALA A 84 -0.70 3.09 -3.44
C ALA A 84 0.37 3.66 -2.49
N LEU A 85 1.11 2.79 -1.78
CA LEU A 85 2.22 3.24 -0.94
C LEU A 85 3.38 3.79 -1.78
N PHE A 86 3.72 3.18 -2.92
CA PHE A 86 4.75 3.70 -3.82
C PHE A 86 4.36 5.05 -4.42
N GLU A 87 3.11 5.21 -4.84
CA GLU A 87 2.58 6.49 -5.32
C GLU A 87 2.65 7.57 -4.22
N ALA A 88 2.26 7.24 -2.99
CA ALA A 88 2.36 8.17 -1.87
C ALA A 88 3.82 8.58 -1.59
N VAL A 89 4.76 7.63 -1.65
CA VAL A 89 6.20 7.91 -1.48
C VAL A 89 6.71 8.83 -2.59
N TRP A 90 6.38 8.56 -3.85
CA TRP A 90 6.72 9.42 -4.97
C TRP A 90 6.19 10.83 -4.76
N ASN A 91 4.89 10.96 -4.46
CA ASN A 91 4.24 12.25 -4.24
C ASN A 91 4.87 13.00 -3.07
N ALA A 92 5.24 12.33 -1.97
CA ALA A 92 5.92 12.97 -0.86
C ALA A 92 7.29 13.52 -1.26
N ILE A 93 8.08 12.77 -2.05
CA ILE A 93 9.38 13.22 -2.55
C ILE A 93 9.22 14.43 -3.46
N VAL A 94 8.38 14.31 -4.49
CA VAL A 94 8.15 15.37 -5.48
C VAL A 94 7.63 16.63 -4.82
N ASN A 95 6.59 16.54 -4.01
CA ASN A 95 6.01 17.71 -3.34
C ASN A 95 7.01 18.39 -2.42
N THR A 96 7.83 17.64 -1.67
CA THR A 96 8.84 18.23 -0.78
C THR A 96 9.88 19.02 -1.58
N ILE A 97 10.39 18.43 -2.66
CA ILE A 97 11.40 19.08 -3.52
C ILE A 97 10.80 20.30 -4.23
N TRP A 98 9.61 20.17 -4.81
CA TRP A 98 8.96 21.27 -5.54
C TRP A 98 8.59 22.44 -4.63
N ASN A 99 8.05 22.17 -3.44
CA ASN A 99 7.74 23.22 -2.47
C ASN A 99 9.00 24.00 -2.05
N ALA A 100 10.12 23.30 -1.85
CA ALA A 100 11.39 23.94 -1.53
C ALA A 100 11.92 24.79 -2.70
N LEU A 101 11.79 24.30 -3.93
CA LEU A 101 12.16 25.05 -5.14
C LEU A 101 11.29 26.30 -5.31
N GLU A 102 9.97 26.19 -5.16
CA GLU A 102 9.05 27.32 -5.24
C GLU A 102 9.35 28.38 -4.17
N ALA A 103 9.64 27.96 -2.94
CA ALA A 103 10.03 28.87 -1.86
C ALA A 103 11.33 29.63 -2.20
N ALA A 104 12.34 28.94 -2.73
CA ALA A 104 13.62 29.55 -3.12
C ALA A 104 13.48 30.51 -4.31
N LEU A 105 12.62 30.18 -5.27
CA LEU A 105 12.40 30.97 -6.50
C LEU A 105 11.33 32.06 -6.35
N THR A 106 10.73 32.20 -5.16
CA THR A 106 9.74 33.23 -4.86
C THR A 106 10.35 34.62 -5.12
N GLY A 107 9.81 35.32 -6.13
CA GLY A 107 10.25 36.64 -6.57
C GLY A 107 11.09 36.66 -7.85
N VAL A 108 11.49 35.50 -8.39
CA VAL A 108 12.19 35.37 -9.69
C VAL A 108 11.24 34.83 -10.76
N LEU A 109 10.41 33.84 -10.41
CA LEU A 109 9.37 33.28 -11.26
C LEU A 109 7.99 33.75 -10.79
N ASN A 110 7.19 34.28 -11.72
CA ASN A 110 5.80 34.70 -11.50
C ASN A 110 4.78 33.59 -11.82
N ALA A 111 5.23 32.33 -11.89
CA ALA A 111 4.40 31.17 -12.20
C ALA A 111 4.80 29.98 -11.34
N ALA A 112 3.83 29.15 -10.96
CA ALA A 112 4.05 27.89 -10.26
C ALA A 112 4.82 26.91 -11.16
N LEU A 113 5.65 26.05 -10.55
CA LEU A 113 6.40 25.05 -11.30
C LEU A 113 5.48 23.89 -11.70
N PRO A 114 5.60 23.35 -12.92
CA PRO A 114 4.86 22.15 -13.28
C PRO A 114 5.31 21.00 -12.39
N ILE A 115 4.36 20.39 -11.67
CA ILE A 115 4.62 19.25 -10.77
C ILE A 115 4.66 17.97 -11.62
N PRO A 116 5.71 17.12 -11.50
CA PRO A 116 5.77 15.82 -12.12
C PRO A 116 4.64 14.91 -11.65
N ASP A 117 4.00 14.24 -12.60
CA ASP A 117 2.97 13.24 -12.34
C ASP A 117 3.53 11.83 -12.59
N ILE A 118 3.21 10.88 -11.70
CA ILE A 118 3.53 9.45 -11.85
C ILE A 118 2.26 8.60 -12.04
N SER A 119 1.10 9.22 -12.19
CA SER A 119 -0.13 8.49 -12.48
C SER A 119 0.15 7.45 -13.57
N VAL A 120 -0.02 6.19 -13.19
CA VAL A 120 -0.01 5.10 -14.15
C VAL A 120 -1.36 5.24 -14.85
N ASP A 121 -1.37 5.64 -16.11
CA ASP A 121 -2.61 5.64 -16.91
C ASP A 121 -3.24 4.24 -16.79
N ASP A 122 -4.41 4.16 -16.16
CA ASP A 122 -5.21 2.95 -15.95
C ASP A 122 -5.63 2.28 -17.28
#